data_AF-A0A1F8MLZ7-F1
#
_entry.id   AF-A0A1F8MLZ7-F1
#
_cell.length_a   1.000
_cell.length_b   1.000
_cell.length_c   1.000
_cell.angle_alpha   90.00
_cell.angle_beta   90.00
_cell.angle_gamma   90.00
#
_symmetry.space_group_name_H-M   'P 1'
#
loop_
_entity.id
_entity.type
_entity.pdbx_description
1 polymer ?
#
loop_
_entity_poly.entity_id
_entity_poly.type
_entity_poly.pdbx_seq_one_letter_code
_entity_poly.pdbx_strand_id
1 'polypeptide(L)'
;MLLADWTDYKGLDISGGQVKPPPELPGSPLLPTRWLPLKYTLHVAVAAAVPALVILILFVMERGWPIWALLGLAAVAGLFYAAPPFHYAFFSTAILPPVIAFGTCFVMTSGNQAWEASATAMPVLFMSIGTIYTYRVLYQSQDAAEFVRRRRYLLIFYVLGYMTLLTLIASAVIPAWTLLGLLPAPLILVVQRLTALDAKNYFPATSVGVLLHTITGLLIATGYLVTALVQ
;
A
#
# COMPACT_ATOMS: atom_id res chain seq x y z
N MET A 1 -0.74 10.46 -5.13
CA MET A 1 -0.44 10.03 -6.51
C MET A 1 -0.24 11.24 -7.41
N LEU A 2 -1.27 12.06 -7.68
CA LEU A 2 -1.17 13.28 -8.51
C LEU A 2 -0.06 14.27 -8.10
N LEU A 3 0.21 14.41 -6.79
CA LEU A 3 1.32 15.23 -6.28
C LEU A 3 2.69 14.60 -6.56
N ALA A 4 2.81 13.27 -6.41
CA ALA A 4 4.04 12.54 -6.72
C ALA A 4 4.35 12.59 -8.22
N ASP A 5 3.32 12.50 -9.07
CA ASP A 5 3.47 12.63 -10.51
C ASP A 5 3.93 14.05 -10.91
N TRP A 6 3.44 15.08 -10.21
CA TRP A 6 3.87 16.46 -10.40
C TRP A 6 5.32 16.71 -9.94
N THR A 7 5.74 16.12 -8.81
CA THR A 7 7.12 16.22 -8.32
C THR A 7 8.10 15.48 -9.24
N ASP A 8 7.75 14.27 -9.67
CA ASP A 8 8.55 13.48 -10.61
C ASP A 8 8.69 14.20 -11.96
N TYR A 9 7.62 14.82 -12.47
CA TYR A 9 7.67 15.63 -13.69
C TYR A 9 8.63 16.81 -13.61
N LYS A 10 8.69 17.49 -12.47
CA LYS A 10 9.62 18.61 -12.30
C LYS A 10 11.08 18.17 -12.21
N GLY A 11 11.37 16.88 -12.34
CA GLY A 11 12.72 16.33 -12.21
C GLY A 11 13.29 16.51 -10.80
N LEU A 12 12.41 16.74 -9.82
CA LEU A 12 12.77 16.89 -8.41
C LEU A 12 12.87 15.49 -7.80
N ASP A 13 13.84 14.69 -8.25
CA ASP A 13 14.26 13.51 -7.49
C ASP A 13 15.10 13.98 -6.29
N ILE A 14 14.38 14.37 -5.23
CA ILE A 14 14.95 14.86 -3.97
C ILE A 14 15.73 13.73 -3.26
N SER A 15 15.47 12.45 -3.60
CA SER A 15 16.06 11.30 -2.93
C SER A 15 17.46 10.93 -3.41
N GLY A 16 17.81 11.30 -4.64
CA GLY A 16 19.04 10.88 -5.32
C GLY A 16 20.06 12.00 -5.59
N GLY A 17 19.73 13.28 -5.31
CA GLY A 17 20.61 14.41 -5.61
C GLY A 17 20.91 14.60 -7.10
N GLN A 18 20.16 13.94 -7.99
CA GLN A 18 20.32 14.01 -9.43
C GLN A 18 18.97 14.37 -10.08
N VAL A 19 18.98 15.36 -10.97
CA VAL A 19 17.87 15.62 -11.89
C VAL A 19 17.88 14.51 -12.94
N LYS A 20 17.25 13.38 -12.65
CA LYS A 20 16.96 12.37 -13.67
C LYS A 20 15.66 12.77 -14.37
N PRO A 21 15.61 12.78 -15.72
CA PRO A 21 14.33 12.89 -16.40
C PRO A 21 13.42 11.78 -15.84
N PRO A 22 12.12 12.08 -15.62
CA PRO A 22 11.22 11.11 -15.01
C PRO A 22 11.35 9.81 -15.80
N PRO A 23 11.54 8.66 -15.12
CA PRO A 23 11.46 7.40 -15.85
C PRO A 23 10.09 7.42 -16.53
N GLU A 24 10.08 7.48 -17.86
CA GLU A 24 8.92 7.05 -18.62
C GLU A 24 8.76 5.59 -18.23
N LEU A 25 8.00 5.33 -17.17
CA LEU A 25 7.68 4.00 -16.70
C LEU A 25 7.06 3.32 -17.91
N PRO A 26 7.74 2.36 -18.56
CA PRO A 26 7.18 1.68 -19.72
C PRO A 26 5.95 0.94 -19.21
N GLY A 27 4.76 1.49 -19.50
CA GLY A 27 3.50 0.98 -18.99
C GLY A 27 2.99 1.55 -17.66
N SER A 28 3.41 2.74 -17.19
CA SER A 28 2.60 3.48 -16.20
C SER A 28 1.39 4.11 -16.91
N PRO A 29 0.17 3.58 -16.72
CA PRO A 29 -0.95 3.93 -17.56
C PRO A 29 -1.94 4.76 -16.75
N LEU A 30 -1.56 5.93 -16.23
CA LEU A 30 -2.52 6.71 -15.42
C LEU A 30 -2.71 8.16 -15.82
N LEU A 31 -2.26 8.52 -17.01
CA LEU A 31 -2.97 9.29 -18.04
C LEU A 31 -1.90 9.58 -19.09
N PRO A 32 -2.00 9.06 -20.32
CA PRO A 32 -1.16 9.55 -21.39
C PRO A 32 -1.26 11.08 -21.38
N THR A 33 -0.18 11.84 -21.59
CA THR A 33 -0.22 13.32 -21.66
C THR A 33 -1.29 13.84 -22.63
N ARG A 34 -1.72 12.98 -23.56
CA ARG A 34 -2.86 13.16 -24.46
C ARG A 34 -4.24 13.27 -23.78
N TRP A 35 -4.45 12.64 -22.62
CA TRP A 35 -5.75 12.54 -21.93
C TRP A 35 -5.87 13.54 -20.77
N LEU A 36 -4.81 13.74 -19.99
CA LEU A 36 -4.75 14.80 -18.98
C LEU A 36 -3.43 15.55 -19.09
N PRO A 37 -3.43 16.73 -19.73
CA PRO A 37 -2.25 17.59 -19.76
C PRO A 37 -1.81 17.91 -18.34
N LEU A 38 -0.51 17.86 -18.10
CA LEU A 38 0.05 17.93 -16.76
C LEU A 38 -0.27 19.23 -15.99
N LYS A 39 -0.53 20.32 -16.71
CA LYS A 39 -1.01 21.59 -16.17
C LYS A 39 -2.36 21.46 -15.43
N TYR A 40 -3.16 20.45 -15.76
CA TYR A 40 -4.45 20.16 -15.14
C TYR A 40 -4.36 19.13 -14.01
N THR A 41 -3.24 18.41 -13.85
CA THR A 41 -3.06 17.41 -12.77
C THR A 41 -3.28 18.03 -11.38
N LEU A 42 -2.77 19.25 -11.16
CA LEU A 42 -3.00 19.99 -9.91
C LEU A 42 -4.48 20.38 -9.74
N HIS A 43 -5.14 20.80 -10.82
CA HIS A 43 -6.55 21.19 -10.79
C HIS A 43 -7.44 19.99 -10.45
N VAL A 44 -7.17 18.82 -11.03
CA VAL A 44 -7.85 17.56 -10.72
C VAL A 44 -7.58 17.15 -9.27
N ALA A 45 -6.35 17.29 -8.79
CA ALA A 45 -6.00 17.00 -7.40
C ALA A 45 -6.78 17.89 -6.43
N VAL A 46 -6.85 19.20 -6.71
CA VAL A 46 -7.63 20.16 -5.90
C VAL A 46 -9.12 19.84 -5.98
N ALA A 47 -9.65 19.58 -7.17
CA ALA A 47 -11.06 19.24 -7.37
C ALA A 47 -11.48 17.96 -6.64
N ALA A 48 -10.59 16.97 -6.53
CA ALA A 48 -10.81 15.77 -5.72
C ALA A 48 -10.61 16.02 -4.22
N ALA A 49 -9.68 16.89 -3.84
CA ALA A 49 -9.38 17.19 -2.45
C ALA A 49 -10.48 18.01 -1.75
N VAL A 50 -11.14 18.93 -2.45
CA VAL A 50 -12.24 19.76 -1.88
C VAL A 50 -13.39 18.90 -1.32
N PRO A 51 -14.04 18.00 -2.07
CA PRO A 51 -15.12 17.17 -1.53
C PRO A 51 -14.60 16.22 -0.45
N ALA A 52 -13.38 15.70 -0.57
CA ALA A 52 -12.77 14.88 0.48
C ALA A 52 -12.58 15.66 1.79
N LEU A 53 -12.17 16.94 1.72
CA LEU A 53 -12.04 17.82 2.87
C LEU A 53 -13.40 18.13 3.51
N VAL A 54 -14.44 18.34 2.70
CA VAL A 54 -15.82 18.52 3.21
C VAL A 54 -16.27 17.28 3.97
N ILE A 55 -16.10 16.08 3.39
CA ILE A 55 -16.43 14.81 4.04
C ILE A 55 -15.64 14.64 5.35
N LEU A 56 -14.35 15.00 5.35
CA LEU A 56 -13.51 14.95 6.54
C LEU A 56 -14.03 15.87 7.65
N ILE A 57 -14.38 17.12 7.32
CA ILE A 57 -14.92 18.08 8.29
C ILE A 57 -16.22 17.54 8.90
N LEU A 58 -17.11 16.97 8.08
CA LEU A 58 -18.33 16.33 8.56
C LEU A 58 -18.03 15.20 9.55
N PHE A 59 -17.08 14.31 9.24
CA PHE A 59 -16.68 13.26 10.18
C PHE A 59 -16.08 13.82 11.48
N VAL A 60 -15.26 14.88 11.40
CA VAL A 60 -14.69 15.54 12.58
C VAL A 60 -15.79 16.11 13.47
N MET A 61 -16.82 16.71 12.89
CA MET A 61 -17.95 17.25 13.65
C MET A 61 -18.73 16.15 14.38
N GLU A 62 -18.87 14.97 13.77
CA GLU A 62 -19.62 13.85 14.35
C GLU A 62 -18.82 13.00 15.34
N ARG A 63 -17.53 12.76 15.07
CA ARG A 63 -16.70 11.79 15.81
C ARG A 63 -15.51 12.43 16.55
N GLY A 64 -15.33 13.74 16.40
CA GLY A 64 -14.37 14.53 17.12
C GLY A 64 -12.99 14.63 16.48
N TRP A 65 -12.07 15.21 17.25
CA TRP A 65 -10.71 15.56 16.82
C TRP A 65 -9.78 14.39 16.44
N PRO A 66 -9.95 13.11 16.88
CA PRO A 66 -9.05 12.03 16.50
C PRO A 66 -8.94 11.79 14.98
N ILE A 67 -9.96 12.20 14.20
CA ILE A 67 -9.92 12.12 12.73
C ILE A 67 -8.82 13.00 12.13
N TRP A 68 -8.51 14.15 12.75
CA TRP A 68 -7.39 14.98 12.31
C TRP A 68 -6.04 14.26 12.46
N ALA A 69 -5.89 13.42 13.49
CA ALA A 69 -4.68 12.62 13.66
C ALA A 69 -4.54 11.58 12.53
N LEU A 70 -5.64 10.96 12.11
CA LEU A 70 -5.65 10.03 10.97
C LEU A 70 -5.32 10.74 9.65
N LEU A 71 -5.88 11.93 9.43
CA LEU A 71 -5.49 12.76 8.28
C LEU A 71 -4.00 13.10 8.34
N GLY A 72 -3.50 13.53 9.49
CA GLY A 72 -2.09 13.86 9.69
C GLY A 72 -1.18 12.68 9.35
N LEU A 73 -1.52 11.48 9.82
CA LEU A 73 -0.78 10.26 9.53
C LEU A 73 -0.79 9.90 8.04
N ALA A 74 -1.96 9.99 7.39
CA ALA A 74 -2.08 9.76 5.94
C ALA A 74 -1.32 10.82 5.13
N ALA A 75 -1.34 12.08 5.56
CA ALA A 75 -0.61 13.18 4.94
C ALA A 75 0.91 12.99 5.07
N VAL A 76 1.41 12.59 6.24
CA VAL A 76 2.83 12.26 6.46
C VAL A 76 3.24 11.07 5.59
N ALA A 77 2.43 10.00 5.54
CA ALA A 77 2.73 8.85 4.69
C ALA A 77 2.78 9.24 3.20
N GLY A 78 1.82 10.06 2.74
CA GLY A 78 1.79 10.59 1.37
C GLY A 78 2.95 11.54 1.07
N LEU A 79 3.34 12.37 2.02
CA LEU A 79 4.50 13.26 1.89
C LEU A 79 5.80 12.46 1.80
N PHE A 80 5.98 11.45 2.65
CA PHE A 80 7.15 10.56 2.61
C PHE A 80 7.22 9.73 1.32
N TYR A 81 6.09 9.52 0.66
CA TYR A 81 6.04 8.91 -0.67
C TYR A 81 6.42 9.89 -1.79
N ALA A 82 5.91 11.12 -1.75
CA ALA A 82 6.12 12.11 -2.80
C ALA A 82 7.47 12.83 -2.70
N ALA A 83 7.94 13.10 -1.48
CA ALA A 83 9.19 13.77 -1.17
C ALA A 83 9.89 13.03 -0.01
N PRO A 84 10.46 11.84 -0.27
CA PRO A 84 11.06 11.00 0.76
C PRO A 84 12.26 11.70 1.43
N PRO A 85 12.23 11.96 2.76
CA PRO A 85 13.35 12.58 3.47
C PRO A 85 14.58 11.66 3.61
N PHE A 86 14.41 10.36 3.37
CA PHE A 86 15.48 9.36 3.34
C PHE A 86 15.11 8.23 2.38
N HIS A 87 16.11 7.45 1.95
CA HIS A 87 15.96 6.47 0.85
C HIS A 87 14.78 5.50 1.00
N TYR A 88 14.46 5.05 2.22
CA TYR A 88 13.40 4.07 2.49
C TYR A 88 12.06 4.67 2.92
N ALA A 89 11.90 5.98 2.89
CA ALA A 89 10.68 6.63 3.38
C ALA A 89 9.43 6.25 2.60
N PHE A 90 9.56 5.80 1.34
CA PHE A 90 8.46 5.32 0.51
C PHE A 90 7.70 4.13 1.11
N PHE A 91 8.31 3.35 2.02
CA PHE A 91 7.64 2.28 2.75
C PHE A 91 6.55 2.79 3.69
N SER A 92 6.50 4.09 3.98
CA SER A 92 5.43 4.73 4.74
C SER A 92 4.04 4.38 4.20
N THR A 93 3.89 4.22 2.88
CA THR A 93 2.62 3.88 2.24
C THR A 93 2.09 2.49 2.60
N ALA A 94 2.95 1.58 3.07
CA ALA A 94 2.52 0.28 3.56
C ALA A 94 1.73 0.38 4.88
N ILE A 95 1.75 1.51 5.58
CA ILE A 95 0.93 1.74 6.78
C ILE A 95 -0.53 2.07 6.44
N LEU A 96 -0.84 2.40 5.19
CA LEU A 96 -2.18 2.83 4.82
C LEU A 96 -3.26 1.76 5.09
N PRO A 97 -3.06 0.46 4.81
CA PRO A 97 -4.07 -0.57 5.13
C PRO A 97 -4.51 -0.58 6.61
N PRO A 98 -3.61 -0.67 7.62
CA PRO A 98 -4.04 -0.61 9.02
C PRO A 98 -4.63 0.74 9.43
N VAL A 99 -4.13 1.86 8.90
CA VAL A 99 -4.70 3.18 9.19
C VAL A 99 -6.12 3.32 8.64
N ILE A 100 -6.36 2.83 7.42
CA ILE A 100 -7.69 2.83 6.79
C ILE A 100 -8.65 1.92 7.57
N ALA A 101 -8.21 0.72 7.94
CA ALA A 101 -9.03 -0.21 8.71
C ALA A 101 -9.38 0.37 10.10
N PHE A 102 -8.40 0.94 10.80
CA PHE A 102 -8.62 1.65 12.06
C PHE A 102 -9.61 2.79 11.89
N GLY A 103 -9.37 3.70 10.93
CA GLY A 103 -10.18 4.90 10.75
C GLY A 103 -11.62 4.58 10.36
N THR A 104 -11.81 3.58 9.49
CA THR A 104 -13.14 3.13 9.07
C THR A 104 -13.91 2.56 10.26
N CYS A 105 -13.30 1.65 11.02
CA CYS A 105 -13.93 1.07 12.20
C CYS A 105 -14.20 2.15 13.26
N PHE A 106 -13.22 2.99 13.58
CA PHE A 106 -13.34 4.09 14.53
C PHE A 106 -14.56 4.98 14.24
N VAL A 107 -14.74 5.36 12.97
CA VAL A 107 -15.88 6.17 12.54
C VAL A 107 -17.19 5.38 12.64
N MET A 108 -17.22 4.09 12.30
CA MET A 108 -18.45 3.31 12.33
C MET A 108 -18.93 2.97 13.75
N THR A 109 -18.02 2.68 14.67
CA THR A 109 -18.31 2.09 15.99
C THR A 109 -18.15 3.07 17.15
N SER A 110 -17.95 4.37 16.87
CA SER A 110 -17.61 5.38 17.89
C SER A 110 -16.31 5.05 18.63
N GLY A 111 -15.33 4.46 17.93
CA GLY A 111 -14.02 4.10 18.48
C GLY A 111 -13.95 2.72 19.15
N ASN A 112 -15.07 2.02 19.31
CA ASN A 112 -15.05 0.66 19.84
C ASN A 112 -14.40 -0.31 18.83
N GLN A 113 -13.52 -1.18 19.29
CA GLN A 113 -12.85 -2.18 18.47
C GLN A 113 -11.96 -1.65 17.31
N ALA A 114 -11.59 -0.38 17.32
CA ALA A 114 -10.80 0.21 16.22
C ALA A 114 -9.39 -0.39 16.12
N TRP A 115 -8.81 -0.83 17.24
CA TRP A 115 -7.48 -1.42 17.26
C TRP A 115 -7.47 -2.83 16.66
N GLU A 116 -8.51 -3.64 16.91
CA GLU A 116 -8.71 -4.97 16.34
C GLU A 116 -8.83 -4.85 14.82
N ALA A 117 -9.60 -3.88 14.34
CA ALA A 117 -9.69 -3.59 12.91
C ALA A 117 -8.33 -3.22 12.32
N SER A 118 -7.53 -2.40 12.99
CA SER A 118 -6.15 -2.12 12.57
C SER A 118 -5.30 -3.40 12.52
N ALA A 119 -5.43 -4.27 13.51
CA ALA A 119 -4.66 -5.51 13.60
C ALA A 119 -4.97 -6.44 12.42
N THR A 120 -6.24 -6.52 11.98
CA THR A 120 -6.65 -7.35 10.83
C THR A 120 -5.95 -7.00 9.52
N ALA A 121 -5.52 -5.75 9.37
CA ALA A 121 -4.84 -5.26 8.18
C ALA A 121 -3.31 -5.35 8.27
N MET A 122 -2.73 -5.78 9.39
CA MET A 122 -1.29 -5.98 9.54
C MET A 122 -0.71 -7.02 8.56
N PRO A 123 -1.38 -8.16 8.27
CA PRO A 123 -0.95 -9.06 7.20
C PRO A 123 -0.78 -8.35 5.85
N VAL A 124 -1.75 -7.49 5.51
CA VAL A 124 -1.76 -6.71 4.26
C VAL A 124 -0.62 -5.69 4.25
N LEU A 125 -0.32 -5.03 5.38
CA LEU A 125 0.84 -4.13 5.51
C LEU A 125 2.14 -4.83 5.08
N PHE A 126 2.43 -6.02 5.60
CA PHE A 126 3.66 -6.72 5.24
C PHE A 126 3.69 -7.13 3.76
N MET A 127 2.55 -7.53 3.20
CA MET A 127 2.47 -7.82 1.76
C MET A 127 2.66 -6.55 0.92
N SER A 128 2.13 -5.40 1.36
CA SER A 128 2.37 -4.10 0.73
C SER A 128 3.85 -3.73 0.76
N ILE A 129 4.56 -3.98 1.88
CA ILE A 129 6.02 -3.83 1.94
C ILE A 129 6.70 -4.71 0.89
N GLY A 130 6.30 -5.98 0.74
CA GLY A 130 6.86 -6.86 -0.30
C GLY A 130 6.65 -6.34 -1.72
N THR A 131 5.45 -5.85 -2.03
CA THR A 131 5.16 -5.22 -3.33
C THR A 131 6.00 -3.97 -3.56
N ILE A 132 6.11 -3.09 -2.54
CA ILE A 132 6.92 -1.87 -2.61
C ILE A 132 8.40 -2.20 -2.77
N TYR A 133 8.90 -3.16 -2.01
CA TYR A 133 10.26 -3.66 -2.10
C TYR A 133 10.59 -4.13 -3.51
N THR A 134 9.64 -4.80 -4.18
CA THR A 134 9.82 -5.27 -5.55
C THR A 134 10.15 -4.09 -6.47
N TYR A 135 9.27 -3.12 -6.64
CA TYR A 135 9.48 -2.08 -7.65
C TYR A 135 10.45 -0.95 -7.24
N ARG A 136 10.59 -0.64 -5.94
CA ARG A 136 11.51 0.42 -5.46
C ARG A 136 12.91 -0.08 -5.09
N VAL A 137 13.05 -1.32 -4.62
CA VAL A 137 14.34 -1.80 -4.09
C VAL A 137 14.97 -2.82 -5.02
N LEU A 138 14.21 -3.82 -5.44
CA LEU A 138 14.74 -4.92 -6.25
C LEU A 138 15.07 -4.43 -7.67
N TYR A 139 14.09 -3.85 -8.36
CA TYR A 139 14.26 -3.42 -9.76
C TYR A 139 15.07 -2.13 -9.96
N GLN A 140 15.43 -1.43 -8.87
CA GLN A 140 16.40 -0.33 -8.93
C GLN A 140 17.87 -0.79 -8.77
N SER A 141 18.10 -2.08 -8.50
CA SER A 141 19.45 -2.64 -8.37
C SER A 141 20.17 -2.58 -9.72
N GLN A 142 21.35 -1.95 -9.77
CA GLN A 142 22.13 -1.82 -11.00
C GLN A 142 22.99 -3.06 -11.29
N ASP A 143 23.35 -3.82 -10.25
CA ASP A 143 24.15 -5.03 -10.33
C ASP A 143 23.29 -6.29 -10.19
N ALA A 144 23.53 -7.28 -11.06
CA ALA A 144 22.88 -8.58 -11.06
C ALA A 144 23.16 -9.37 -9.76
N ALA A 145 24.37 -9.29 -9.19
CA ALA A 145 24.70 -9.98 -7.95
C ALA A 145 23.89 -9.40 -6.77
N GLU A 146 23.76 -8.08 -6.73
CA GLU A 146 22.93 -7.38 -5.76
C GLU A 146 21.44 -7.70 -5.93
N PHE A 147 20.94 -7.76 -7.17
CA PHE A 147 19.56 -8.15 -7.47
C PHE A 147 19.25 -9.55 -6.90
N VAL A 148 20.11 -10.54 -7.18
CA VAL A 148 19.92 -11.93 -6.70
C VAL A 148 19.95 -11.98 -5.18
N ARG A 149 20.84 -11.22 -4.52
CA ARG A 149 20.89 -11.12 -3.05
C ARG A 149 19.59 -10.51 -2.50
N ARG A 150 19.16 -9.38 -3.05
CA ARG A 150 17.97 -8.63 -2.60
C ARG A 150 16.67 -9.41 -2.82
N ARG A 151 16.55 -10.15 -3.92
CA ARG A 151 15.39 -11.00 -4.22
C ARG A 151 15.07 -12.01 -3.12
N ARG A 152 16.07 -12.50 -2.38
CA ARG A 152 15.87 -13.43 -1.27
C ARG A 152 15.06 -12.81 -0.13
N TYR A 153 15.23 -11.51 0.12
CA TYR A 153 14.51 -10.81 1.19
C TYR A 153 13.04 -10.54 0.84
N LEU A 154 12.67 -10.58 -0.44
CA LEU A 154 11.28 -10.38 -0.87
C LEU A 154 10.33 -11.42 -0.24
N LEU A 155 10.76 -12.67 -0.09
CA LEU A 155 9.97 -13.72 0.55
C LEU A 155 9.66 -13.40 2.02
N ILE A 156 10.58 -12.74 2.73
CA ILE A 156 10.43 -12.45 4.15
C ILE A 156 9.17 -11.63 4.40
N PHE A 157 8.90 -10.62 3.58
CA PHE A 157 7.73 -9.76 3.77
C PHE A 157 6.42 -10.52 3.58
N TYR A 158 6.32 -11.38 2.58
CA TYR A 158 5.11 -12.18 2.37
C TYR A 158 4.93 -13.24 3.45
N VAL A 159 6.01 -13.89 3.88
CA VAL A 159 5.97 -14.84 5.00
C VAL A 159 5.57 -14.15 6.29
N LEU A 160 6.11 -12.96 6.59
CA LEU A 160 5.70 -12.16 7.75
C LEU A 160 4.22 -11.80 7.71
N GLY A 161 3.68 -11.45 6.53
CA GLY A 161 2.24 -11.19 6.37
C GLY A 161 1.39 -12.40 6.76
N TYR A 162 1.73 -13.59 6.26
CA TYR A 162 1.00 -14.81 6.58
C TYR A 162 1.21 -15.30 8.01
N MET A 163 2.42 -15.18 8.55
CA MET A 163 2.70 -15.48 9.95
C MET A 163 1.89 -14.57 10.86
N THR A 164 1.80 -13.28 10.55
CA THR A 164 0.96 -12.33 11.29
C THR A 164 -0.51 -12.74 11.25
N LEU A 165 -1.03 -13.14 10.09
CA LEU A 165 -2.41 -13.64 9.96
C LEU A 165 -2.65 -14.86 10.86
N LEU A 166 -1.76 -15.85 10.80
CA LEU A 166 -1.84 -17.05 11.61
C LEU A 166 -1.76 -16.75 13.11
N THR A 167 -0.88 -15.84 13.53
CA THR A 167 -0.75 -15.42 14.93
C THR A 167 -2.00 -14.73 15.43
N LEU A 168 -2.62 -13.85 14.63
CA LEU A 168 -3.87 -13.17 15.01
C LEU A 168 -5.04 -14.16 15.16
N ILE A 169 -5.11 -15.19 14.32
CA ILE A 169 -6.11 -16.25 14.41
C ILE A 169 -5.85 -17.13 15.65
N ALA A 170 -4.61 -17.56 15.84
CA ALA A 170 -4.23 -18.41 16.97
C ALA A 170 -4.41 -17.73 18.34
N SER A 171 -4.26 -16.40 18.38
CA SER A 171 -4.51 -15.58 19.57
C SER A 171 -5.98 -15.17 19.73
N ALA A 172 -6.89 -15.64 18.86
CA ALA A 172 -8.30 -15.31 18.86
C ALA A 172 -8.61 -13.80 18.75
N VAL A 173 -7.67 -13.00 18.22
CA VAL A 173 -7.90 -11.57 17.93
C VAL A 173 -8.83 -11.40 16.74
N ILE A 174 -8.79 -12.35 15.78
CA ILE A 174 -9.62 -12.34 14.58
C ILE A 174 -10.28 -13.70 14.36
N PRO A 175 -11.43 -13.78 13.67
CA PRO A 175 -12.16 -15.04 13.51
C PRO A 175 -11.41 -16.11 12.72
N ALA A 176 -11.66 -17.38 13.04
CA ALA A 176 -11.03 -18.52 12.34
C ALA A 176 -11.34 -18.55 10.83
N TRP A 177 -12.52 -18.07 10.40
CA TRP A 177 -12.88 -17.99 8.99
C TRP A 177 -11.96 -17.05 8.18
N THR A 178 -11.19 -16.18 8.82
CA THR A 178 -10.16 -15.37 8.14
C THR A 178 -8.97 -16.19 7.62
N LEU A 179 -8.88 -17.49 7.96
CA LEU A 179 -7.97 -18.46 7.33
C LEU A 179 -8.11 -18.50 5.81
N LEU A 180 -9.28 -18.12 5.27
CA LEU A 180 -9.47 -17.93 3.82
C LEU A 180 -8.41 -16.99 3.21
N GLY A 181 -7.90 -16.03 3.98
CA GLY A 181 -6.82 -15.13 3.57
C GLY A 181 -5.51 -15.83 3.18
N LEU A 182 -5.33 -17.11 3.53
CA LEU A 182 -4.18 -17.94 3.15
C LEU A 182 -4.28 -18.52 1.74
N LEU A 183 -5.48 -18.56 1.13
CA LEU A 183 -5.69 -19.14 -0.21
C LEU A 183 -4.76 -18.54 -1.29
N PRO A 184 -4.46 -17.23 -1.29
CA PRO A 184 -3.56 -16.64 -2.28
C PRO A 184 -2.07 -16.96 -2.07
N ALA A 185 -1.67 -17.67 -0.99
CA ALA A 185 -0.26 -17.91 -0.66
C ALA A 185 0.59 -18.51 -1.80
N PRO A 186 0.09 -19.42 -2.65
CA PRO A 186 0.84 -19.91 -3.81
C PRO A 186 1.28 -18.81 -4.79
N LEU A 187 0.57 -17.66 -4.84
CA LEU A 187 0.95 -16.52 -5.68
C LEU A 187 2.29 -15.91 -5.29
N ILE A 188 2.78 -16.10 -4.05
CA ILE A 188 4.13 -15.66 -3.66
C ILE A 188 5.19 -16.31 -4.57
N LEU A 189 5.01 -17.58 -4.91
CA LEU A 189 5.93 -18.31 -5.79
C LEU A 189 5.87 -17.76 -7.22
N VAL A 190 4.70 -17.28 -7.64
CA VAL A 190 4.54 -16.60 -8.94
C VAL A 190 5.29 -15.27 -8.94
N VAL A 191 5.16 -14.44 -7.89
CA VAL A 191 5.94 -13.20 -7.75
C VAL A 191 7.45 -13.52 -7.78
N GLN A 192 7.89 -14.53 -7.04
CA GLN A 192 9.30 -14.97 -7.04
C GLN A 192 9.77 -15.45 -8.41
N ARG A 193 8.92 -16.15 -9.16
CA ARG A 193 9.27 -16.63 -10.49
C ARG A 193 9.34 -15.48 -11.49
N LEU A 194 8.37 -14.57 -11.48
CA LEU A 194 8.34 -13.42 -12.38
C LEU A 194 9.55 -12.50 -12.15
N THR A 195 9.94 -12.27 -10.89
CA THR A 195 11.16 -11.51 -10.58
C THR A 195 12.44 -12.20 -11.06
N ALA A 196 12.45 -13.51 -11.23
CA ALA A 196 13.62 -14.23 -11.77
C ALA A 196 13.68 -14.22 -13.29
N LEU A 197 12.53 -14.24 -13.95
CA LEU A 197 12.43 -14.34 -15.42
C LEU A 197 12.81 -13.03 -16.10
N ASP A 198 12.45 -11.90 -15.51
CA ASP A 198 12.74 -10.59 -16.07
C ASP A 198 13.17 -9.62 -14.96
N ALA A 199 14.48 -9.40 -14.86
CA ALA A 199 15.09 -8.50 -13.89
C ALA A 199 14.98 -7.02 -14.28
N LYS A 200 14.46 -6.70 -15.48
CA LYS A 200 14.32 -5.33 -15.98
C LYS A 200 12.86 -4.87 -15.98
N ASN A 201 11.91 -5.78 -16.19
CA ASN A 201 10.49 -5.46 -16.19
C ASN A 201 9.82 -5.77 -14.84
N TYR A 202 9.61 -4.73 -14.03
CA TYR A 202 8.98 -4.86 -12.71
C TYR A 202 7.46 -5.08 -12.77
N PHE A 203 6.82 -4.73 -13.88
CA PHE A 203 5.36 -4.60 -13.95
C PHE A 203 4.61 -5.91 -13.68
N PRO A 204 4.97 -7.07 -14.27
CA PRO A 204 4.26 -8.33 -14.02
C PRO A 204 4.38 -8.77 -12.56
N ALA A 205 5.59 -8.75 -12.00
CA ALA A 205 5.83 -9.17 -10.62
C ALA A 205 5.11 -8.26 -9.62
N THR A 206 5.16 -6.94 -9.85
CA THR A 206 4.49 -5.95 -9.00
C THR A 206 2.98 -6.09 -9.08
N SER A 207 2.41 -6.30 -10.28
CA SER A 207 0.98 -6.52 -10.49
C SER A 207 0.48 -7.76 -9.74
N VAL A 208 1.22 -8.87 -9.80
CA VAL A 208 0.87 -10.08 -9.02
C VAL A 208 1.02 -9.82 -7.51
N GLY A 209 2.03 -9.05 -7.08
CA GLY A 209 2.15 -8.62 -5.69
C GLY A 209 0.99 -7.74 -5.22
N VAL A 210 0.46 -6.87 -6.09
CA VAL A 210 -0.74 -6.06 -5.81
C VAL A 210 -1.98 -6.94 -5.70
N LEU A 211 -2.15 -7.86 -6.65
CA LEU A 211 -3.24 -8.82 -6.67
C LEU A 211 -3.24 -9.66 -5.39
N LEU A 212 -2.06 -10.14 -4.97
CA LEU A 212 -1.89 -10.96 -3.77
C LEU A 212 -2.42 -10.26 -2.52
N HIS A 213 -1.96 -9.04 -2.22
CA HIS A 213 -2.42 -8.34 -1.02
C HIS A 213 -3.89 -7.90 -1.10
N THR A 214 -4.39 -7.57 -2.29
CA THR A 214 -5.80 -7.20 -2.53
C THR A 214 -6.72 -8.40 -2.27
N ILE A 215 -6.42 -9.56 -2.86
CA ILE A 215 -7.21 -10.77 -2.66
C ILE A 215 -7.13 -11.24 -1.21
N THR A 216 -5.95 -11.22 -0.58
CA THR A 216 -5.84 -11.57 0.85
C THR A 216 -6.71 -10.65 1.71
N GLY A 217 -6.67 -9.34 1.50
CA GLY A 217 -7.52 -8.39 2.24
C GLY A 217 -9.02 -8.68 2.04
N LEU A 218 -9.44 -8.95 0.80
CA LEU A 218 -10.83 -9.29 0.50
C LEU A 218 -11.27 -10.59 1.19
N LEU A 219 -10.43 -11.62 1.17
CA LEU A 219 -10.74 -12.91 1.79
C LEU A 219 -10.77 -12.84 3.32
N ILE A 220 -9.92 -12.01 3.94
CA ILE A 220 -10.01 -11.71 5.37
C ILE A 220 -11.36 -11.05 5.68
N ALA A 221 -11.76 -10.03 4.91
CA ALA A 221 -13.05 -9.36 5.07
C ALA A 221 -14.24 -10.34 4.87
N THR A 222 -14.17 -11.23 3.88
CA THR A 222 -15.16 -12.29 3.69
C THR A 222 -15.22 -13.24 4.88
N GLY A 223 -14.09 -13.58 5.49
CA GLY A 223 -14.04 -14.39 6.70
C GLY A 223 -14.81 -13.76 7.88
N TYR A 224 -14.74 -12.43 8.01
CA TYR A 224 -15.57 -11.69 8.97
C TYR A 224 -17.06 -11.79 8.65
N LEU A 225 -17.45 -11.62 7.38
CA LEU A 225 -18.85 -11.76 6.95
C LEU A 225 -19.39 -13.16 7.24
N VAL A 226 -18.63 -14.22 6.92
CA VAL A 226 -19.04 -15.60 7.21
C VAL A 226 -19.22 -15.81 8.71
N THR A 227 -18.31 -15.28 9.53
CA THR A 227 -18.42 -15.37 10.99
C THR A 227 -19.72 -14.73 11.49
N ALA A 228 -20.07 -13.55 10.98
CA ALA A 228 -21.29 -12.85 11.37
C ALA A 228 -22.59 -13.56 10.93
N LEU A 229 -22.53 -14.43 9.92
CA LEU A 229 -23.70 -15.18 9.41
C LEU A 229 -23.90 -16.54 10.09
N VAL A 230 -22.86 -17.08 10.72
CA VAL A 230 -22.85 -18.42 11.32
C VAL A 230 -22.96 -18.36 12.86
N GLN A 231 -22.83 -17.17 13.45
CA GLN A 231 -23.10 -16.88 14.86
C GLN A 231 -24.58 -16.54 15.08
#